data_AF-A0A081C5X8-F1
#
_entry.id   AF-A0A081C5X8-F1
#
_cell.length_a   1.000
_cell.length_b   1.000
_cell.length_c   1.000
_cell.angle_alpha   90.00
_cell.angle_beta   90.00
_cell.angle_gamma   90.00
#
_symmetry.space_group_name_H-M   'P 1'
#
loop_
_entity.id
_entity.type
_entity.pdbx_description
1 polymer ?
#
loop_
_entity_poly.entity_id
_entity_poly.type
_entity_poly.pdbx_seq_one_letter_code
_entity_poly.pdbx_strand_id
1 'polypeptide(L)'
;MNKLAHRRQRFSQLFSPSVPLIPPVVDPNIENLPMFHRITEALTYHLLSFEYWISPQGGLRQWLKINVAFLLLIGIPLLLFVPFLTALIMWGEKMTPIMNTILQNLLRSIFLLLISISVGYSLYTLIIHRKHIIVKIVFLAIGAISFGWLFYSWFGHYIDYMVFGLKYLIK
;
A
#
# COMPACT_ATOMS: atom_id res chain seq x y z
N MET A 1 -15.20 34.28 46.63
CA MET A 1 -15.59 33.36 45.53
C MET A 1 -14.44 32.42 45.23
N ASN A 2 -14.72 31.11 45.12
CA ASN A 2 -13.71 30.05 45.10
C ASN A 2 -13.02 29.97 43.72
N LYS A 3 -11.75 30.40 43.58
CA LYS A 3 -10.99 30.48 42.29
C LYS A 3 -11.01 29.18 41.49
N LEU A 4 -11.05 28.04 42.17
CA LEU A 4 -11.10 26.71 41.57
C LEU A 4 -12.44 26.43 40.87
N ALA A 5 -13.55 26.95 41.39
CA ALA A 5 -14.87 26.79 40.78
C ALA A 5 -14.93 27.49 39.42
N HIS A 6 -14.38 28.70 39.33
CA HIS A 6 -14.38 29.47 38.08
C HIS A 6 -13.50 28.84 36.99
N ARG A 7 -12.37 28.21 37.36
CA ARG A 7 -11.53 27.44 36.41
C ARG A 7 -12.23 26.19 35.91
N ARG A 8 -12.88 25.42 36.80
CA ARG A 8 -13.68 24.25 36.41
C ARG A 8 -14.79 24.62 35.46
N GLN A 9 -15.48 25.74 35.71
CA GLN A 9 -16.56 26.23 34.87
C GLN A 9 -16.07 26.67 33.48
N ARG A 10 -14.91 27.34 33.40
CA ARG A 10 -14.22 27.65 32.13
C ARG A 10 -13.88 26.38 31.34
N PHE A 11 -13.43 25.33 32.04
CA PHE A 11 -13.03 24.08 31.41
C PHE A 11 -14.23 23.27 30.91
N SER A 12 -15.34 23.23 31.66
CA SER A 12 -16.57 22.57 31.19
C SER A 12 -17.18 23.26 29.97
N GLN A 13 -17.08 24.60 29.89
CA GLN A 13 -17.53 25.37 28.73
C GLN A 13 -16.73 25.06 27.45
N LEU A 14 -15.51 24.50 27.55
CA LEU A 14 -14.78 24.00 26.38
C LEU A 14 -15.56 22.90 25.64
N PHE A 15 -16.39 22.12 26.33
CA PHE A 15 -17.03 20.93 25.76
C PHE A 15 -18.52 21.09 25.45
N SER A 16 -19.17 22.14 25.95
CA SER A 16 -20.59 22.43 25.68
C SER A 16 -20.88 22.86 24.23
N PRO A 17 -22.14 22.73 23.73
CA PRO A 17 -22.58 23.26 22.43
C PRO A 17 -22.42 24.79 22.35
N SER A 18 -22.66 25.40 21.17
CA SER A 18 -22.42 26.82 20.86
C SER A 18 -23.17 27.79 21.78
N VAL A 19 -22.63 27.98 22.99
CA VAL A 19 -23.02 29.04 23.89
C VAL A 19 -22.20 30.27 23.48
N PRO A 20 -22.82 31.46 23.41
CA PRO A 20 -22.10 32.71 23.19
C PRO A 20 -20.89 32.81 24.11
N LEU A 21 -19.74 33.17 23.54
CA LEU A 21 -18.51 33.32 24.30
C LEU A 21 -18.64 34.52 25.25
N ILE A 22 -18.20 34.33 26.48
CA ILE A 22 -18.10 35.42 27.45
C ILE A 22 -16.87 36.25 27.05
N PRO A 23 -16.96 37.59 26.99
CA PRO A 23 -15.81 38.42 26.68
C PRO A 23 -14.69 38.16 27.70
N PRO A 24 -13.43 37.97 27.25
CA PRO A 24 -12.33 37.67 28.14
C PRO A 24 -12.03 38.87 29.04
N VAL A 25 -11.85 38.60 30.33
CA VAL A 25 -11.50 39.59 31.35
C VAL A 25 -10.14 39.23 31.93
N VAL A 26 -9.25 40.21 32.06
CA VAL A 26 -7.93 40.05 32.67
C VAL A 26 -8.09 39.71 34.16
N ASP A 27 -7.37 38.69 34.67
CA ASP A 27 -7.37 38.39 36.11
C ASP A 27 -6.82 39.61 36.86
N PRO A 28 -7.61 40.27 37.75
CA PRO A 28 -7.15 41.44 38.49
C PRO A 28 -5.94 41.14 39.38
N ASN A 29 -5.68 39.85 39.67
CA ASN A 29 -4.60 39.40 40.52
C ASN A 29 -3.37 38.91 39.72
N ILE A 30 -3.26 39.25 38.43
CA ILE A 30 -2.16 38.78 37.55
C ILE A 30 -0.78 39.20 38.08
N GLU A 31 -0.68 40.37 38.71
CA GLU A 31 0.56 40.89 39.28
C GLU A 31 1.06 40.11 40.50
N ASN A 32 0.22 39.29 41.12
CA ASN A 32 0.59 38.48 42.27
C ASN A 32 0.87 37.02 41.89
N LEU A 33 0.76 36.65 40.61
CA LEU A 33 1.06 35.30 40.14
C LEU A 33 2.58 35.09 39.94
N PRO A 34 3.10 33.85 40.03
CA PRO A 34 4.46 33.53 39.60
C PRO A 34 4.67 33.82 38.10
N MET A 35 5.92 34.10 37.68
CA MET A 35 6.26 34.54 36.31
C MET A 35 5.66 33.66 35.21
N PHE A 36 5.82 32.34 35.30
CA PHE A 36 5.27 31.40 34.30
C PHE A 36 3.74 31.46 34.24
N HIS A 37 3.07 31.58 35.38
CA HIS A 37 1.62 31.69 35.42
C HIS A 37 1.11 32.99 34.78
N ARG A 38 1.85 34.09 34.93
CA ARG A 38 1.54 35.36 34.24
C ARG A 38 1.60 35.20 32.73
N ILE A 39 2.67 34.57 32.23
CA ILE A 39 2.84 34.32 30.78
C ILE A 39 1.69 33.46 30.28
N THR A 40 1.36 32.35 30.97
CA THR A 40 0.26 31.48 30.54
C THR A 40 -1.09 32.19 30.56
N GLU A 41 -1.37 33.03 31.57
CA GLU A 41 -2.65 33.75 31.64
C GLU A 41 -2.72 34.83 30.56
N ALA A 42 -1.63 35.55 30.29
CA ALA A 42 -1.56 36.53 29.21
C ALA A 42 -1.76 35.88 27.83
N LEU A 43 -1.15 34.73 27.58
CA LEU A 43 -1.28 33.97 26.34
C LEU A 43 -2.71 33.41 26.19
N THR A 44 -3.29 32.90 27.28
CA THR A 44 -4.69 32.45 27.32
C THR A 44 -5.66 33.61 27.06
N TYR A 45 -5.41 34.78 27.65
CA TYR A 45 -6.20 35.99 27.42
C TYR A 45 -6.15 36.44 25.95
N HIS A 46 -4.97 36.43 25.33
CA HIS A 46 -4.83 36.78 23.92
C HIS A 46 -5.52 35.77 23.00
N LEU A 47 -5.37 34.46 23.25
CA LEU A 47 -6.05 33.43 22.49
C LEU A 47 -7.58 33.55 22.59
N LEU A 48 -8.11 33.77 23.80
CA LEU A 48 -9.55 33.94 24.02
C LEU A 48 -10.07 35.26 23.43
N SER A 49 -9.28 36.33 23.50
CA SER A 49 -9.62 37.62 22.87
C SER A 49 -9.67 37.49 21.36
N PHE A 50 -8.71 36.78 20.76
CA PHE A 50 -8.68 36.49 19.34
C PHE A 50 -9.87 35.61 18.91
N GLU A 51 -10.17 34.55 19.67
CA GLU A 51 -11.33 33.69 19.42
C GLU A 51 -12.64 34.48 19.51
N TYR A 52 -12.81 35.33 20.54
CA TYR A 52 -13.98 36.18 20.71
C TYR A 52 -14.13 37.19 19.58
N TRP A 53 -13.02 37.79 19.12
CA TRP A 53 -13.04 38.76 18.02
C TRP A 53 -13.46 38.12 16.69
N ILE A 54 -13.02 36.90 16.42
CA ILE A 54 -13.36 36.18 15.18
C ILE A 54 -14.76 35.57 15.24
N SER A 55 -15.13 34.96 16.38
CA SER A 55 -16.35 34.18 16.50
C SER A 55 -16.98 34.33 17.89
N PRO A 56 -17.62 35.47 18.18
CA PRO A 56 -18.21 35.73 19.49
C PRO A 56 -19.35 34.76 19.82
N GLN A 57 -19.96 34.12 18.80
CA GLN A 57 -20.99 33.10 18.97
C GLN A 57 -20.42 31.67 19.21
N GLY A 58 -19.10 31.50 19.24
CA GLY A 58 -18.46 30.20 19.48
C GLY A 58 -18.43 29.25 18.26
N GLY A 59 -18.72 29.77 17.06
CA GLY A 59 -18.72 28.99 15.81
C GLY A 59 -17.33 28.42 15.46
N LEU A 60 -16.25 29.17 15.70
CA LEU A 60 -14.88 28.69 15.46
C LEU A 60 -14.55 27.47 16.32
N ARG A 61 -14.96 27.46 17.58
CA ARG A 61 -14.77 26.34 18.50
C ARG A 61 -15.50 25.09 18.03
N GLN A 62 -16.76 25.27 17.61
CA GLN A 62 -17.57 24.17 17.11
C GLN A 62 -17.01 23.61 15.80
N TRP A 63 -16.59 24.49 14.89
CA TRP A 63 -15.91 24.09 13.67
C TRP A 63 -14.64 23.28 13.97
N LEU A 64 -13.79 23.76 14.86
CA LEU A 64 -12.55 23.06 15.21
C LEU A 64 -12.82 21.70 15.89
N LYS A 65 -13.84 21.61 16.76
CA LYS A 65 -14.30 20.34 17.33
C LYS A 65 -14.74 19.35 16.26
N ILE A 66 -15.54 19.80 15.28
CA ILE A 66 -16.00 18.94 14.18
C ILE A 66 -14.82 18.44 13.36
N ASN A 67 -13.88 19.31 13.02
CA ASN A 67 -12.69 18.91 12.25
C ASN A 67 -11.81 17.94 13.03
N VAL A 68 -11.57 18.17 14.32
CA VAL A 68 -10.82 17.24 15.18
C VAL A 68 -11.56 15.91 15.31
N ALA A 69 -12.88 15.93 15.53
CA ALA A 69 -13.68 14.71 15.58
C ALA A 69 -13.64 13.95 14.26
N PHE A 70 -13.70 14.64 13.11
CA PHE A 70 -13.59 14.03 11.80
C PHE A 70 -12.20 13.43 11.56
N LEU A 71 -11.13 14.14 11.95
CA LEU A 71 -9.76 13.64 11.89
C LEU A 71 -9.58 12.39 12.75
N LEU A 72 -10.14 12.37 13.96
CA LEU A 72 -10.05 11.20 14.85
C LEU A 72 -10.91 10.04 14.35
N LEU A 73 -12.13 10.31 13.88
CA LEU A 73 -13.09 9.30 13.45
C LEU A 73 -12.72 8.67 12.11
N ILE A 74 -12.21 9.46 11.16
CA ILE A 74 -11.92 9.00 9.79
C ILE A 74 -10.42 8.94 9.54
N GLY A 75 -9.67 9.95 9.99
CA GLY A 75 -8.22 10.01 9.77
C GLY A 75 -7.48 8.85 10.44
N ILE A 76 -7.81 8.50 11.69
CA ILE A 76 -7.15 7.37 12.38
C ILE A 76 -7.44 6.03 11.67
N PRO A 77 -8.70 5.64 11.39
CA PRO A 77 -8.95 4.41 10.66
C PRO A 77 -8.31 4.41 9.28
N LEU A 78 -8.33 5.53 8.55
CA LEU A 78 -7.72 5.63 7.23
C LEU A 78 -6.20 5.44 7.30
N LEU A 79 -5.53 6.04 8.28
CA LEU A 79 -4.08 5.93 8.47
C LEU A 79 -3.65 4.49 8.78
N LEU A 80 -4.50 3.72 9.47
CA LEU A 80 -4.28 2.30 9.73
C LEU A 80 -4.66 1.42 8.51
N PHE A 81 -5.71 1.78 7.78
CA PHE A 81 -6.25 0.99 6.68
C PHE A 81 -5.41 1.06 5.41
N VAL A 82 -4.85 2.22 5.07
CA VAL A 82 -4.02 2.43 3.88
C VAL A 82 -2.82 1.47 3.81
N PRO A 83 -1.94 1.36 4.83
CA PRO A 83 -0.78 0.45 4.75
C PRO A 83 -1.20 -1.03 4.66
N PHE A 84 -2.32 -1.40 5.28
CA PHE A 84 -2.89 -2.74 5.14
C PHE A 84 -3.32 -3.02 3.70
N LEU A 85 -4.05 -2.09 3.07
CA LEU A 85 -4.48 -2.23 1.68
C LEU A 85 -3.28 -2.27 0.72
N THR A 86 -2.28 -1.42 0.93
CA THR A 86 -1.03 -1.42 0.15
C THR A 86 -0.30 -2.76 0.27
N ALA A 87 -0.19 -3.32 1.48
CA ALA A 87 0.43 -4.64 1.68
C ALA A 87 -0.33 -5.75 0.95
N LEU A 88 -1.66 -5.69 0.93
CA LEU A 88 -2.52 -6.65 0.23
C LEU A 88 -2.32 -6.57 -1.30
N ILE A 89 -2.28 -5.35 -1.85
CA ILE A 89 -2.00 -5.13 -3.28
C ILE A 89 -0.60 -5.65 -3.64
N MET A 90 0.43 -5.29 -2.87
CA MET A 90 1.79 -5.77 -3.08
C MET A 90 1.90 -7.30 -2.98
N TRP A 91 1.12 -7.92 -2.09
CA TRP A 91 1.06 -9.38 -2.00
C TRP A 91 0.44 -10.00 -3.26
N GLY A 92 -0.64 -9.40 -3.78
CA GLY A 92 -1.24 -9.78 -5.06
C GLY A 92 -0.26 -9.68 -6.23
N GLU A 93 0.48 -8.57 -6.33
CA GLU A 93 1.50 -8.35 -7.37
C GLU A 93 2.63 -9.38 -7.31
N LYS A 94 2.98 -9.90 -6.13
CA LYS A 94 3.97 -10.98 -5.99
C LYS A 94 3.43 -12.34 -6.42
N MET A 95 2.12 -12.58 -6.29
CA MET A 95 1.50 -13.82 -6.71
C MET A 95 1.32 -13.91 -8.23
N THR A 96 1.08 -12.78 -8.91
CA THR A 96 0.94 -12.73 -10.38
C THR A 96 2.12 -13.35 -11.16
N PRO A 97 3.40 -13.00 -10.90
CA PRO A 97 4.54 -13.61 -11.60
C PRO A 97 4.72 -15.09 -11.24
N ILE A 98 4.43 -15.49 -10.00
CA ILE A 98 4.45 -16.91 -9.59
C ILE A 98 3.39 -17.70 -10.37
N MET A 99 2.15 -17.21 -10.43
CA MET A 99 1.08 -17.84 -11.20
C MET A 99 1.40 -17.90 -12.70
N ASN A 100 1.96 -16.82 -13.27
CA ASN A 100 2.37 -16.80 -14.66
C ASN A 100 3.50 -17.82 -14.93
N THR A 101 4.46 -17.93 -14.03
CA THR A 101 5.56 -18.92 -14.14
C THR A 101 5.02 -20.35 -14.09
N ILE A 102 4.09 -20.64 -13.16
CA ILE A 102 3.42 -21.94 -13.06
C ILE A 102 2.66 -22.25 -14.35
N LEU A 103 1.90 -21.29 -14.87
CA LEU A 103 1.13 -21.45 -16.11
C LEU A 103 2.04 -21.71 -17.32
N GLN A 104 3.13 -20.94 -17.45
CA GLN A 104 4.11 -21.14 -18.52
C GLN A 104 4.79 -22.51 -18.43
N ASN A 105 5.17 -22.95 -17.23
CA ASN A 105 5.77 -24.26 -17.03
C ASN A 105 4.79 -25.40 -17.37
N LEU A 106 3.51 -25.26 -17.00
CA LEU A 106 2.45 -26.20 -17.37
C LEU A 106 2.19 -26.24 -18.87
N LEU A 107 2.10 -25.08 -19.53
CA LEU A 107 1.94 -25.03 -20.98
C LEU A 107 3.14 -25.68 -21.69
N ARG A 108 4.36 -25.37 -21.23
CA ARG A 108 5.59 -25.95 -21.79
C ARG A 108 5.65 -27.47 -21.64
N SER A 109 5.24 -28.02 -20.49
CA SER A 109 5.21 -29.47 -20.29
C SER A 109 4.17 -30.16 -21.17
N ILE A 110 3.01 -29.56 -21.37
CA ILE A 110 1.98 -30.06 -22.30
C ILE A 110 2.51 -30.07 -23.74
N PHE A 111 3.16 -28.99 -24.19
CA PHE A 111 3.76 -28.94 -25.53
C PHE A 111 4.85 -30.00 -25.72
N LEU A 112 5.71 -30.20 -24.72
CA LEU A 112 6.74 -31.25 -24.77
C LEU A 112 6.13 -32.66 -24.88
N LEU A 113 5.06 -32.93 -24.14
CA LEU A 113 4.32 -34.19 -24.24
C LEU A 113 3.77 -34.40 -25.66
N LEU A 114 3.12 -33.40 -26.23
CA LEU A 114 2.57 -33.48 -27.59
C LEU A 114 3.66 -33.71 -28.65
N ILE A 115 4.80 -33.02 -28.53
CA ILE A 115 5.96 -33.23 -29.42
C ILE A 115 6.49 -34.66 -29.26
N SER A 116 6.63 -35.15 -28.02
CA SER A 116 7.14 -36.50 -27.77
C SER A 116 6.23 -37.58 -28.37
N ILE A 117 4.90 -37.41 -28.27
CA ILE A 117 3.89 -38.29 -28.89
C ILE A 117 4.00 -38.22 -30.42
N SER A 118 4.11 -37.03 -30.99
CA SER A 118 4.23 -36.83 -32.44
C SER A 118 5.49 -37.49 -33.01
N VAL A 119 6.64 -37.30 -32.35
CA VAL A 119 7.90 -37.94 -32.72
C VAL A 119 7.81 -39.46 -32.57
N GLY A 120 7.27 -39.95 -31.45
CA GLY A 120 7.09 -41.38 -31.21
C GLY A 120 6.21 -42.05 -32.28
N TYR A 121 5.10 -41.40 -32.67
CA TYR A 121 4.25 -41.87 -33.75
C TYR A 121 4.96 -41.86 -35.11
N SER A 122 5.72 -40.80 -35.40
CA SER A 122 6.53 -40.72 -36.63
C SER A 122 7.56 -41.85 -36.69
N LEU A 123 8.24 -42.16 -35.59
CA LEU A 123 9.19 -43.28 -35.49
C LEU A 123 8.51 -44.64 -35.63
N TYR A 124 7.35 -44.84 -35.00
CA TYR A 124 6.56 -46.07 -35.14
C TYR A 124 6.14 -46.33 -36.59
N THR A 125 5.59 -45.30 -37.27
CA THR A 125 5.23 -45.40 -38.69
C THR A 125 6.45 -45.60 -39.60
N LEU A 126 7.61 -45.04 -39.23
CA LEU A 126 8.89 -45.24 -39.87
C LEU A 126 9.31 -46.71 -39.91
N ILE A 127 9.16 -47.41 -38.79
CA ILE A 127 9.53 -48.81 -38.60
C ILE A 127 8.60 -49.74 -39.40
N ILE A 128 7.31 -49.43 -39.49
CA ILE A 128 6.30 -50.34 -40.07
C ILE A 128 6.09 -50.11 -41.58
N HIS A 129 6.12 -48.87 -42.08
CA HIS A 129 5.74 -48.57 -43.47
C HIS A 129 6.93 -48.12 -44.32
N ARG A 130 7.49 -48.99 -45.18
CA ARG A 130 8.71 -48.73 -45.99
C ARG A 130 8.52 -47.71 -47.14
N LYS A 131 7.29 -47.35 -47.52
CA LYS A 131 7.01 -46.70 -48.82
C LYS A 131 7.02 -45.15 -48.87
N HIS A 132 6.95 -44.42 -47.75
CA HIS A 132 6.81 -42.95 -47.77
C HIS A 132 8.01 -42.19 -47.20
N ILE A 133 9.16 -42.22 -47.90
CA ILE A 133 10.44 -41.63 -47.45
C ILE A 133 10.38 -40.10 -47.26
N ILE A 134 9.69 -39.36 -48.12
CA ILE A 134 9.66 -37.89 -48.09
C ILE A 134 8.94 -37.36 -46.85
N VAL A 135 7.77 -37.91 -46.52
CA VAL A 135 6.99 -37.52 -45.33
C VAL A 135 7.80 -37.72 -44.05
N LYS A 136 8.64 -38.76 -44.00
CA LYS A 136 9.49 -39.10 -42.86
C LYS A 136 10.61 -38.08 -42.63
N ILE A 137 11.26 -37.62 -43.70
CA ILE A 137 12.32 -36.60 -43.62
C ILE A 137 11.74 -35.27 -43.14
N VAL A 138 10.55 -34.90 -43.62
CA VAL A 138 9.87 -33.66 -43.20
C VAL A 138 9.51 -33.70 -41.71
N PHE A 139 8.94 -34.80 -41.21
CA PHE A 139 8.63 -34.94 -39.79
C PHE A 139 9.88 -34.93 -38.89
N LEU A 140 10.97 -35.60 -39.30
CA LEU A 140 12.24 -35.57 -38.58
C LEU A 140 12.85 -34.16 -38.55
N ALA A 141 12.80 -33.43 -39.67
CA ALA A 141 13.29 -32.06 -39.74
C ALA A 141 12.48 -31.13 -38.82
N ILE A 142 11.15 -31.23 -38.85
CA ILE A 142 10.28 -30.44 -37.95
C ILE A 142 10.56 -30.79 -36.48
N GLY A 143 10.71 -32.08 -36.15
CA GLY A 143 11.05 -32.53 -34.81
C GLY A 143 12.41 -32.00 -34.34
N ALA A 144 13.44 -32.06 -35.18
CA ALA A 144 14.77 -31.58 -34.88
C ALA A 144 14.82 -30.04 -34.71
N ILE A 145 14.13 -29.29 -35.58
CA ILE A 145 14.01 -27.83 -35.48
C ILE A 145 13.28 -27.43 -34.19
N SER A 146 12.17 -28.12 -33.88
CA SER A 146 11.40 -27.88 -32.66
C SER A 146 12.24 -28.19 -31.40
N PHE A 147 13.00 -29.29 -31.43
CA PHE A 147 13.90 -29.66 -30.35
C PHE A 147 15.05 -28.67 -30.18
N GLY A 148 15.66 -28.21 -31.27
CA GLY A 148 16.73 -27.19 -31.24
C GLY A 148 16.25 -25.86 -30.67
N TRP A 149 15.05 -25.40 -31.07
CA TRP A 149 14.45 -24.18 -30.53
C TRP A 149 14.11 -24.32 -29.04
N LEU A 150 13.60 -25.48 -28.62
CA LEU A 150 13.36 -25.79 -27.21
C LEU A 150 14.65 -25.81 -26.40
N PHE A 151 15.71 -26.46 -26.90
CA PHE A 151 17.01 -26.51 -26.24
C PHE A 151 17.62 -25.12 -26.10
N TYR A 152 17.57 -24.30 -27.16
CA TYR A 152 18.04 -22.92 -27.14
C TYR A 152 17.26 -22.05 -26.14
N SER A 153 15.93 -22.13 -26.13
CA SER A 153 15.09 -21.37 -25.18
C SER A 153 15.25 -21.81 -23.73
N TRP A 154 15.57 -23.09 -23.49
CA TRP A 154 15.87 -23.59 -22.14
C TRP A 154 17.25 -23.11 -21.67
N PHE A 155 18.27 -23.21 -22.53
CA PHE A 155 19.63 -22.81 -22.21
C PHE A 155 19.77 -21.29 -22.04
N GLY A 156 19.06 -20.50 -22.85
CA GLY A 156 19.06 -19.03 -22.75
C GLY A 156 18.58 -18.54 -21.39
N HIS A 157 17.46 -19.06 -20.89
CA HIS A 157 16.98 -18.72 -19.55
C HIS A 157 17.96 -19.13 -18.44
N TYR A 158 18.64 -20.27 -18.58
CA TYR A 158 19.62 -20.72 -17.59
C TYR A 158 20.84 -19.78 -17.51
N ILE A 159 21.31 -19.30 -18.67
CA ILE A 159 22.39 -18.31 -18.75
C ILE A 159 21.96 -17.00 -18.09
N ASP A 160 20.73 -16.52 -18.33
CA ASP A 160 20.23 -15.29 -17.70
C ASP A 160 20.20 -15.40 -16.18
N TYR A 161 19.78 -16.54 -15.61
CA TYR A 161 19.83 -16.78 -14.17
C TYR A 161 21.25 -16.79 -13.61
N MET A 162 22.21 -17.40 -14.32
CA MET A 162 23.62 -17.41 -13.90
C MET A 162 24.24 -16.01 -13.94
N VAL A 163 23.98 -15.24 -14.99
CA VAL A 163 24.46 -13.85 -15.12
C VAL A 163 23.87 -12.96 -14.03
N PHE A 164 22.59 -13.13 -13.71
CA PHE A 164 21.94 -12.40 -12.62
C PHE A 164 22.54 -12.76 -11.25
N GLY A 165 22.78 -14.05 -10.96
CA GLY A 165 23.43 -14.50 -9.73
C GLY A 165 24.85 -13.96 -9.56
N LEU A 166 25.65 -13.94 -10.63
CA LEU A 166 27.01 -13.39 -10.62
C LEU A 166 27.03 -11.88 -10.30
N LYS A 167 26.06 -11.11 -10.80
CA LYS A 167 25.96 -9.67 -10.51
C LYS A 167 25.70 -9.36 -9.04
N TYR A 168 25.06 -10.27 -8.29
CA TYR A 168 24.83 -10.11 -6.86
C TYR A 168 26.03 -10.52 -5.99
N LEU A 169 26.92 -11.38 -6.50
CA LEU A 169 28.13 -11.81 -5.80
C LEU A 169 29.29 -10.81 -5.88
N ILE A 170 29.24 -9.87 -6.83
CA ILE A 170 30.31 -8.88 -7.10
C ILE A 170 30.02 -7.52 -6.42
N LYS A 171 28.89 -7.37 -5.72
CA LYS A 171 28.56 -6.19 -4.89
C LYS A 171 28.75 -6.49 -3.41
#